data_AF-A0A9D5J0M7-F1
#
_entry.id   AF-A0A9D5J0M7-F1
#
_cell.length_a   1.000
_cell.length_b   1.000
_cell.length_c   1.000
_cell.angle_alpha   90.00
_cell.angle_beta   90.00
_cell.angle_gamma   90.00
#
_symmetry.space_group_name_H-M   'P 1'
#
loop_
_entity.id
_entity.type
_entity.pdbx_description
1 polymer ?
#
loop_
_entity_poly.entity_id
_entity_poly.type
_entity_poly.pdbx_seq_one_letter_code
_entity_poly.pdbx_strand_id
1 'polypeptide(L)'
;MDYKYINQLLERYWRCETFVEEESILRAFFSQEVIPAELKRYQPLFAYAEQETEQNVLGDDFDEKLMASIEQAEPVKARIITMPQRMKPLFKAAAVVAIMLTLGNAVQVPFGRQQKDPISSYDGYYKPELQMGTSVAMDDSAKVDTMQQSMVAPTENAQ
;
A
#
# COMPACT_ATOMS: atom_id res chain seq x y z
N MET A 1 56.70 -18.31 -3.91
CA MET A 1 55.36 -18.78 -3.49
C MET A 1 54.35 -18.24 -4.47
N ASP A 2 53.40 -19.05 -4.91
CA ASP A 2 52.40 -18.64 -5.91
C ASP A 2 51.21 -17.99 -5.21
N TYR A 3 51.18 -16.66 -5.14
CA TYR A 3 50.07 -15.88 -4.55
C TYR A 3 48.83 -15.79 -5.46
N LYS A 4 48.68 -16.74 -6.40
CA LYS A 4 47.60 -16.75 -7.41
C LYS A 4 46.21 -16.74 -6.76
N TYR A 5 46.04 -17.50 -5.68
CA TYR A 5 44.77 -17.56 -4.96
C TYR A 5 44.41 -16.22 -4.29
N ILE A 6 45.37 -15.57 -3.61
CA ILE A 6 45.15 -14.24 -3.00
C ILE A 6 44.82 -13.18 -4.05
N ASN A 7 45.49 -13.22 -5.21
CA ASN A 7 45.19 -12.31 -6.31
C ASN A 7 43.77 -12.49 -6.86
N GLN A 8 43.32 -13.73 -7.05
CA GLN A 8 41.96 -14.02 -7.49
C GLN A 8 40.92 -13.58 -6.44
N LEU A 9 41.25 -13.76 -5.16
CA LEU A 9 40.39 -13.37 -4.06
C LEU A 9 40.25 -11.85 -3.97
N LEU A 10 41.35 -11.10 -4.18
CA LEU A 10 41.32 -9.65 -4.28
C LEU A 10 40.48 -9.17 -5.46
N GLU A 11 40.60 -9.79 -6.63
CA GLU A 11 39.79 -9.43 -7.80
C GLU A 11 38.29 -9.62 -7.53
N ARG A 12 37.91 -10.72 -6.87
CA ARG A 12 36.53 -10.95 -6.43
C ARG A 12 36.08 -10.00 -5.32
N TYR A 13 36.97 -9.66 -4.39
CA TYR A 13 36.71 -8.69 -3.34
C TYR A 13 36.39 -7.32 -3.93
N TRP A 14 37.14 -6.88 -4.95
CA TRP A 14 36.84 -5.64 -5.69
C TRP A 14 35.55 -5.68 -6.49
N ARG A 15 35.06 -6.87 -6.82
CA ARG A 15 33.75 -7.08 -7.47
C ARG A 15 32.61 -7.26 -6.45
N CYS A 16 32.92 -7.23 -5.14
CA CYS A 16 31.98 -7.52 -4.06
C CYS A 16 31.35 -8.93 -4.16
N GLU A 17 32.11 -9.91 -4.64
CA GLU A 17 31.68 -11.31 -4.84
C GLU A 17 32.31 -12.28 -3.82
N THR A 18 32.87 -11.76 -2.73
CA THR A 18 33.51 -12.56 -1.67
C THR A 18 32.55 -12.91 -0.55
N PHE A 19 32.80 -14.04 0.09
CA PHE A 19 32.14 -14.43 1.33
C PHE A 19 32.94 -14.01 2.55
N VAL A 20 32.31 -14.06 3.73
CA VAL A 20 32.93 -13.63 5.00
C VAL A 20 34.15 -14.48 5.35
N GLU A 21 34.09 -15.78 5.04
CA GLU A 21 35.20 -16.72 5.24
C GLU A 21 36.39 -16.36 4.35
N GLU A 22 36.13 -15.98 3.11
CA GLU A 22 37.16 -15.55 2.15
C GLU A 22 37.81 -14.23 2.57
N GLU A 23 37.02 -13.28 3.05
CA GLU A 23 37.55 -12.03 3.60
C GLU A 23 38.38 -12.26 4.86
N SER A 24 38.04 -13.25 5.69
CA SER A 24 38.84 -13.61 6.86
C SER A 24 40.25 -14.08 6.46
N ILE A 25 40.37 -14.79 5.32
CA ILE A 25 41.66 -15.21 4.76
C ILE A 25 42.46 -14.00 4.28
N LEU A 26 41.82 -13.03 3.62
CA LEU A 26 42.48 -11.79 3.22
C LEU A 26 43.00 -11.02 4.44
N ARG A 27 42.18 -10.88 5.48
CA ARG A 27 42.58 -10.22 6.74
C ARG A 27 43.77 -10.94 7.38
N ALA A 28 43.70 -12.26 7.54
CA ALA A 28 44.78 -13.06 8.12
C ALA A 28 46.06 -13.04 7.27
N PHE A 29 45.96 -12.94 5.94
CA PHE A 29 47.11 -12.82 5.05
C PHE A 29 47.80 -11.45 5.20
N PHE A 30 47.02 -10.37 5.23
CA PHE A 30 47.55 -9.01 5.34
C PHE A 30 47.97 -8.59 6.76
N SER A 31 47.57 -9.34 7.79
CA SER A 31 48.07 -9.20 9.16
C SER A 31 49.52 -9.70 9.35
N GLN A 32 50.07 -10.46 8.37
CA GLN A 32 51.45 -10.95 8.42
C GLN A 32 52.48 -9.84 8.16
N GLU A 33 53.64 -9.89 8.83
CA GLU A 33 54.71 -8.89 8.68
C GLU A 33 55.45 -8.99 7.33
N VAL A 34 55.48 -10.18 6.71
CA VAL A 34 56.24 -10.45 5.47
C VAL A 34 55.28 -10.71 4.31
N ILE A 35 54.98 -9.66 3.56
CA ILE A 35 54.09 -9.71 2.39
C ILE A 35 54.88 -9.33 1.13
N PRO A 36 54.59 -9.94 -0.04
CA PRO A 36 55.20 -9.54 -1.32
C PRO A 36 55.06 -8.06 -1.62
N ALA A 37 56.08 -7.47 -2.24
CA ALA A 37 56.13 -6.04 -2.56
C ALA A 37 54.91 -5.56 -3.37
N GLU A 38 54.38 -6.40 -4.27
CA GLU A 38 53.21 -6.10 -5.09
C GLU A 38 51.92 -5.97 -4.27
N LEU A 39 51.78 -6.79 -3.22
CA LEU A 39 50.59 -6.87 -2.39
C LEU A 39 50.67 -5.95 -1.17
N LYS A 40 51.88 -5.53 -0.77
CA LYS A 40 52.12 -4.64 0.37
C LYS A 40 51.30 -3.34 0.30
N ARG A 41 50.99 -2.86 -0.91
CA ARG A 41 50.14 -1.67 -1.10
C ARG A 41 48.70 -1.83 -0.57
N TYR A 42 48.19 -3.05 -0.48
CA TYR A 42 46.83 -3.35 -0.04
C TYR A 42 46.74 -3.66 1.45
N GLN A 43 47.88 -3.89 2.11
CA GLN A 43 47.96 -4.13 3.55
C GLN A 43 47.15 -3.13 4.41
N PRO A 44 47.24 -1.79 4.22
CA PRO A 44 46.47 -0.87 5.06
C PRO A 44 44.96 -1.00 4.92
N LEU A 45 44.45 -1.59 3.83
CA LEU A 45 43.01 -1.80 3.63
C LEU A 45 42.46 -2.88 4.56
N PHE A 46 43.29 -3.85 4.93
CA PHE A 46 42.89 -4.98 5.76
C PHE A 46 43.39 -4.88 7.21
N ALA A 47 44.39 -4.03 7.48
CA ALA A 47 44.94 -3.80 8.83
C ALA A 47 43.96 -3.05 9.76
N TYR A 48 43.08 -2.23 9.19
CA TYR A 48 42.16 -1.39 9.95
C TYR A 48 41.12 -2.19 10.76
N ALA A 49 40.70 -3.34 10.24
CA ALA A 49 39.64 -4.13 10.84
C ALA A 49 40.02 -4.72 12.21
N GLU A 50 41.27 -5.14 12.41
CA GLU A 50 41.74 -5.64 13.72
C GLU A 50 42.00 -4.50 14.70
N GLN A 51 42.56 -3.40 14.21
CA GLN A 51 42.96 -2.25 15.04
C GLN A 51 41.76 -1.49 15.62
N GLU A 52 40.61 -1.46 14.93
CA GLU A 52 39.43 -0.73 15.40
C GLU A 52 38.46 -1.53 16.26
N THR A 53 38.45 -2.86 16.17
CA THR A 53 37.59 -3.67 17.05
C THR A 53 37.78 -3.36 18.53
N GLU A 54 38.97 -2.90 18.91
CA GLU A 54 39.29 -2.51 20.28
C GLU A 54 39.10 -1.02 20.57
N GLN A 55 39.18 -0.16 19.55
CA GLN A 55 39.26 1.31 19.73
C GLN A 55 37.97 2.05 19.39
N ASN A 56 37.08 1.45 18.60
CA ASN A 56 35.88 2.09 18.07
C ASN A 56 34.59 1.52 18.71
N VAL A 57 34.67 1.24 20.01
CA VAL A 57 33.47 0.94 20.80
C VAL A 57 32.72 2.25 20.99
N LEU A 58 31.46 2.28 20.55
CA LEU A 58 30.57 3.41 20.78
C LEU A 58 30.45 3.60 22.30
N GLY A 59 30.46 4.85 22.76
CA GLY A 59 30.34 5.12 24.20
C GLY A 59 29.04 4.55 24.76
N ASP A 60 29.02 4.18 26.04
CA ASP A 60 27.89 3.51 26.70
C ASP A 60 26.54 4.25 26.52
N ASP A 61 26.59 5.58 26.39
CA ASP A 61 25.41 6.45 26.20
C ASP A 61 24.85 6.44 24.77
N PHE A 62 25.56 5.88 23.79
CA PHE A 62 25.15 5.90 22.38
C PHE A 62 23.86 5.11 22.16
N ASP A 63 23.77 3.93 22.75
CA ASP A 63 22.61 3.06 22.64
C ASP A 63 21.37 3.71 23.24
N GLU A 64 21.51 4.35 24.41
CA GLU A 64 20.43 5.11 25.05
C GLU A 64 19.93 6.27 24.16
N LYS A 65 20.86 7.01 23.55
CA LYS A 65 20.54 8.11 22.64
C LYS A 65 19.90 7.63 21.34
N LEU A 66 20.35 6.50 20.79
CA LEU A 66 19.79 5.87 19.61
C LEU A 66 18.35 5.43 19.88
N MET A 67 18.12 4.72 20.99
CA MET A 67 16.79 4.29 21.41
C MET A 67 15.86 5.48 21.63
N ALA A 68 16.32 6.53 22.30
CA ALA A 68 15.56 7.76 22.46
C ALA A 68 15.20 8.42 21.12
N SER A 69 16.12 8.39 20.13
CA SER A 69 15.85 8.95 18.79
C SER A 69 14.85 8.12 17.99
N ILE A 70 14.85 6.80 18.14
CA ILE A 70 13.89 5.89 17.52
C ILE A 70 12.50 6.05 18.16
N GLU A 71 12.43 6.19 19.49
CA GLU A 71 11.17 6.40 20.22
C GLU A 71 10.56 7.79 20.01
N GLN A 72 11.38 8.83 19.79
CA GLN A 72 10.93 10.18 19.47
C GLN A 72 10.29 10.31 18.08
N ALA A 73 10.51 9.34 17.18
CA ALA A 73 9.74 9.26 15.95
C ALA A 73 8.31 8.85 16.31
N GLU A 74 7.49 9.83 16.71
CA GLU A 74 6.10 9.60 17.07
C GLU A 74 5.43 8.79 15.95
N PRO A 75 4.75 7.67 16.28
CA PRO A 75 4.05 6.91 15.28
C PRO A 75 3.02 7.83 14.65
N VAL A 76 3.19 8.15 13.36
CA VAL A 76 2.25 8.97 12.63
C VAL A 76 0.89 8.29 12.76
N LYS A 77 -0.02 8.90 13.52
CA LYS A 77 -1.39 8.39 13.68
C LYS A 77 -2.07 8.50 12.32
N ALA A 78 -1.87 7.48 11.48
CA ALA A 78 -2.52 7.37 10.20
C ALA A 78 -4.02 7.22 10.47
N ARG A 79 -4.75 8.34 10.38
CA ARG A 79 -6.20 8.34 10.56
C ARG A 79 -6.83 7.72 9.32
N ILE A 80 -7.18 6.44 9.40
CA ILE A 80 -7.89 5.74 8.33
C ILE A 80 -9.31 6.35 8.26
N ILE A 81 -9.57 7.14 7.22
CA ILE A 81 -10.90 7.71 7.00
C ILE A 81 -11.76 6.62 6.33
N THR A 82 -12.80 6.15 7.01
CA THR A 82 -13.74 5.17 6.46
C THR A 82 -14.65 5.84 5.41
N MET A 83 -15.02 5.09 4.36
CA MET A 83 -15.86 5.59 3.27
C MET A 83 -17.15 6.32 3.69
N PRO A 84 -17.94 5.83 4.69
CA PRO A 84 -19.14 6.56 5.15
C PRO A 84 -18.81 7.93 5.77
N GLN A 85 -17.64 8.10 6.39
CA GLN A 85 -17.23 9.38 6.97
C GLN A 85 -16.96 10.44 5.89
N ARG A 86 -16.51 10.03 4.69
CA ARG A 86 -16.30 10.92 3.54
C ARG A 86 -17.61 11.41 2.93
N MET A 87 -18.69 10.65 3.05
CA MET A 87 -20.00 10.96 2.47
C MET A 87 -20.90 11.82 3.38
N LYS A 88 -20.54 12.00 4.65
CA LYS A 88 -21.25 12.89 5.60
C LYS A 88 -21.61 14.28 5.06
N PRO A 89 -20.72 15.03 4.37
CA PRO A 89 -21.09 16.34 3.81
C PRO A 89 -22.19 16.26 2.74
N LEU A 90 -22.21 15.20 1.93
CA LEU A 90 -23.24 15.00 0.90
C LEU A 90 -24.59 14.65 1.53
N PHE A 91 -24.62 13.79 2.55
CA PHE A 91 -25.85 13.50 3.29
C PHE A 91 -26.43 14.72 3.99
N LYS A 92 -25.59 15.62 4.51
CA LYS A 92 -26.03 16.91 5.07
C LYS A 92 -26.70 17.79 4.01
N ALA A 93 -26.10 17.89 2.82
CA ALA A 93 -26.67 18.66 1.72
C ALA A 93 -28.01 18.05 1.25
N ALA A 94 -28.08 16.73 1.09
CA ALA A 94 -29.29 16.03 0.69
C ALA A 94 -30.45 16.22 1.68
N ALA A 95 -30.17 16.21 3.00
CA ALA A 95 -31.18 16.46 4.02
C ALA A 95 -31.78 17.87 3.93
N VAL A 96 -30.95 18.89 3.68
CA VAL A 96 -31.43 20.27 3.49
C VAL A 96 -32.33 20.37 2.26
N VAL A 97 -31.91 19.77 1.14
CA VAL A 97 -32.71 19.75 -0.09
C VAL A 97 -34.04 19.02 0.14
N ALA A 98 -34.03 17.88 0.83
CA ALA A 98 -35.25 17.15 1.17
C ALA A 98 -36.19 17.97 2.07
N ILE A 99 -35.67 18.71 3.06
CA ILE A 99 -36.46 19.59 3.91
C ILE A 99 -37.09 20.73 3.09
N MET A 100 -36.31 21.37 2.20
CA MET A 100 -36.85 22.41 1.32
C MET A 100 -37.92 21.86 0.37
N LEU A 101 -37.71 20.67 -0.20
CA LEU A 101 -38.64 20.06 -1.14
C LEU A 101 -39.92 19.56 -0.45
N THR A 102 -39.82 19.07 0.78
CA THR A 102 -40.99 18.64 1.58
C THR A 102 -41.82 19.83 2.07
N LEU A 103 -41.19 20.88 2.60
CA LEU A 103 -41.88 22.10 3.00
C LEU A 103 -42.43 22.85 1.78
N GLY A 104 -41.66 22.94 0.69
CA GLY A 104 -42.06 23.59 -0.56
C GLY A 104 -43.26 22.91 -1.22
N ASN A 105 -43.31 21.57 -1.24
CA ASN A 105 -44.48 20.85 -1.74
C ASN A 105 -45.69 21.00 -0.80
N ALA A 106 -45.51 20.93 0.52
CA ALA A 106 -46.62 21.03 1.49
C ALA A 106 -47.40 22.36 1.40
N VAL A 107 -46.71 23.46 1.06
CA VAL A 107 -47.32 24.80 0.90
C VAL A 107 -48.16 24.91 -0.39
N GLN A 108 -47.96 24.05 -1.38
CA GLN A 108 -48.76 24.01 -2.62
C GLN A 108 -50.01 23.12 -2.52
N VAL A 109 -50.13 22.27 -1.48
CA VAL A 109 -51.29 21.38 -1.29
C VAL A 109 -52.57 22.05 -0.69
N PRO A 110 -52.62 23.29 -0.14
CA PRO A 110 -53.83 23.75 0.56
C PRO A 110 -54.90 24.43 -0.31
N PHE A 111 -54.74 24.60 -1.63
CA PHE A 111 -55.74 25.32 -2.45
C PHE A 111 -56.32 24.51 -3.62
N GLY A 112 -56.82 23.29 -3.33
CA GLY A 112 -57.52 22.46 -4.32
C GLY A 112 -58.57 21.50 -3.76
N ARG A 113 -59.13 21.75 -2.56
CA ARG A 113 -60.24 20.97 -2.01
C ARG A 113 -61.49 21.84 -1.87
N GLN A 114 -62.10 22.16 -3.00
CA GLN A 114 -63.52 22.52 -3.04
C GLN A 114 -64.33 21.30 -3.46
N GLN A 115 -65.09 20.79 -2.49
CA GLN A 115 -66.42 20.20 -2.63
C GLN A 115 -66.56 18.96 -3.53
N LYS A 116 -66.60 17.78 -2.90
CA LYS A 116 -67.48 16.68 -3.35
C LYS A 116 -67.77 15.76 -2.17
N ASP A 117 -69.03 15.78 -1.76
CA ASP A 117 -69.59 15.03 -0.64
C ASP A 117 -69.45 13.51 -0.82
N PRO A 118 -69.38 12.73 0.28
CA PRO A 118 -69.41 11.28 0.21
C PRO A 118 -70.87 10.79 0.10
N ILE A 119 -71.11 9.84 -0.82
CA ILE A 119 -72.35 9.05 -1.02
C ILE A 119 -73.39 9.71 -1.95
N SER A 120 -73.48 9.22 -3.20
CA SER A 120 -74.75 8.97 -3.91
C SER A 120 -74.52 8.30 -5.27
N SER A 121 -75.21 7.17 -5.48
CA SER A 121 -75.75 6.65 -6.74
C SER A 121 -74.84 5.94 -7.76
N TYR A 122 -74.87 4.62 -7.64
CA TYR A 122 -75.11 3.66 -8.71
C TYR A 122 -76.00 4.22 -9.85
N ASP A 123 -75.49 4.25 -11.10
CA ASP A 123 -76.19 3.80 -12.31
C ASP A 123 -75.19 3.72 -13.49
N GLY A 124 -75.26 2.64 -14.26
CA GLY A 124 -74.19 2.20 -15.15
C GLY A 124 -74.20 2.84 -16.53
N TYR A 125 -73.03 3.24 -17.04
CA TYR A 125 -72.72 3.28 -18.48
C TYR A 125 -71.20 3.14 -18.74
N TYR A 126 -70.88 2.38 -19.79
CA TYR A 126 -69.55 2.05 -20.34
C TYR A 126 -68.83 3.26 -21.00
N LYS A 127 -67.52 3.42 -20.83
CA LYS A 127 -66.44 3.14 -21.85
C LYS A 127 -65.05 3.70 -21.42
N PRO A 128 -63.94 3.06 -21.85
CA PRO A 128 -62.56 3.33 -21.41
C PRO A 128 -61.77 4.16 -22.44
N GLU A 129 -60.62 4.75 -22.04
CA GLU A 129 -59.49 4.94 -22.97
C GLU A 129 -58.15 4.65 -22.28
N LEU A 130 -57.46 3.66 -22.84
CA LEU A 130 -56.07 3.33 -22.60
C LEU A 130 -55.18 4.34 -23.35
N GLN A 131 -54.15 4.84 -22.68
CA GLN A 131 -52.92 5.24 -23.37
C GLN A 131 -51.72 4.60 -22.67
N MET A 132 -51.25 3.51 -23.29
CA MET A 132 -49.98 2.86 -23.01
C MET A 132 -48.87 3.80 -23.50
N GLY A 133 -47.97 4.20 -22.60
CA GLY A 133 -46.85 5.09 -22.92
C GLY A 133 -45.54 4.61 -22.27
N THR A 134 -44.71 3.98 -23.11
CA THR A 134 -43.25 3.81 -23.06
C THR A 134 -42.62 3.27 -21.77
N SER A 135 -42.41 1.94 -21.75
CA SER A 135 -41.50 1.25 -20.82
C SER A 135 -40.05 1.72 -21.02
N VAL A 136 -39.41 2.21 -19.97
CA VAL A 136 -38.02 2.70 -19.94
C VAL A 136 -37.10 1.81 -19.08
N ALA A 137 -37.26 0.50 -19.20
CA ALA A 137 -36.27 -0.44 -18.67
C ALA A 137 -35.12 -0.57 -19.68
N MET A 138 -34.17 0.37 -19.67
CA MET A 138 -32.88 0.17 -20.32
C MET A 138 -31.96 -0.61 -19.38
N ASP A 139 -31.89 -1.91 -19.67
CA ASP A 139 -30.69 -2.74 -19.74
C ASP A 139 -29.68 -2.63 -18.58
N ASP A 140 -29.83 -3.57 -17.64
CA ASP A 140 -28.83 -3.92 -16.63
C ASP A 140 -27.66 -4.64 -17.32
N SER A 141 -26.62 -3.90 -17.71
CA SER A 141 -25.38 -4.48 -18.24
C SER A 141 -24.23 -4.27 -17.26
N ALA A 142 -24.28 -4.97 -16.14
CA ALA A 142 -23.11 -5.18 -15.30
C ALA A 142 -22.16 -6.19 -15.98
N LYS A 143 -21.20 -5.69 -16.77
CA LYS A 143 -20.06 -6.49 -17.24
C LYS A 143 -19.17 -6.84 -16.04
N VAL A 144 -19.29 -8.06 -15.55
CA VAL A 144 -18.34 -8.65 -14.60
C VAL A 144 -17.04 -8.98 -15.33
N ASP A 145 -16.04 -8.13 -15.13
CA ASP A 145 -14.67 -8.34 -15.61
C ASP A 145 -14.07 -9.55 -14.88
N THR A 146 -13.89 -10.67 -15.59
CA THR A 146 -13.30 -11.89 -15.05
C THR A 146 -11.81 -11.89 -15.40
N MET A 147 -10.96 -11.42 -14.49
CA MET A 147 -9.51 -11.59 -14.63
C MET A 147 -9.14 -13.06 -14.50
N GLN A 148 -8.61 -13.65 -15.58
CA GLN A 148 -7.97 -14.97 -15.54
C GLN A 148 -6.71 -14.92 -14.68
N GLN A 149 -6.71 -15.64 -13.57
CA GLN A 149 -5.50 -15.90 -12.79
C GLN A 149 -4.76 -17.09 -13.44
N SER A 150 -3.75 -16.79 -14.25
CA SER A 150 -2.81 -17.77 -14.77
C SER A 150 -1.86 -18.22 -13.65
N MET A 151 -2.13 -19.38 -13.06
CA MET A 151 -1.14 -20.10 -12.25
C MET A 151 -0.46 -21.14 -13.13
N VAL A 152 0.75 -20.81 -13.58
CA VAL A 152 1.73 -21.74 -14.12
C VAL A 152 2.31 -22.52 -12.93
N ALA A 153 2.08 -23.83 -12.88
CA ALA A 153 2.82 -24.74 -12.02
C ALA A 153 3.65 -25.70 -12.90
N PRO A 154 4.93 -25.94 -12.56
CA PRO A 154 5.89 -26.66 -13.39
C PRO A 154 5.67 -28.18 -13.37
N THR A 155 6.01 -28.80 -14.49
CA THR A 155 5.97 -30.23 -14.79
C THR A 155 6.87 -31.07 -13.88
N GLU A 156 6.29 -32.04 -13.15
CA GLU A 156 7.00 -33.21 -12.65
C GLU A 156 7.36 -34.12 -13.83
N ASN A 157 8.65 -34.23 -14.15
CA ASN A 157 9.19 -35.33 -14.94
C ASN A 157 10.00 -36.21 -13.98
N ALA A 158 9.43 -37.35 -13.60
CA ALA A 158 10.14 -38.46 -13.00
C ALA A 158 9.53 -39.77 -13.52
N GLN A 159 10.14 -40.30 -14.58
CA GLN A 159 10.23 -41.72 -14.92
C GLN A 159 11.32 -41.92 -15.97
#